data_AF-A0A381ICT9-F1
#
_entry.id   AF-A0A381ICT9-F1
#
_cell.length_a   1.000
_cell.length_b   1.000
_cell.length_c   1.000
_cell.angle_alpha   90.00
_cell.angle_beta   90.00
_cell.angle_gamma   90.00
#
_symmetry.space_group_name_H-M   'P 1'
#
loop_
_entity.id
_entity.type
_entity.pdbx_description
1 polymer ?
#
loop_
_entity_poly.entity_id
_entity_poly.type
_entity_poly.pdbx_seq_one_letter_code
_entity_poly.pdbx_strand_id
1 'polypeptide(L)'
;MQKIARELNNSETAFIFNNLAKNHQENYDVHIRFFTLTNEVPICGHATIAAHYVRAVENQFNNKTVFQKTSAGILPVDIIKKIMIMK
;
A
#
# COMPACT_ATOMS: atom_id res chain seq x y z
N MET A 1 -1.37 14.28 -5.67
CA MET A 1 -1.39 12.89 -6.18
C MET A 1 -2.39 12.68 -7.31
N GLN A 2 -3.64 13.18 -7.22
CA GLN A 2 -4.64 13.02 -8.29
C GLN A 2 -4.16 13.43 -9.70
N LYS A 3 -3.47 14.58 -9.83
CA LYS A 3 -2.91 15.02 -11.11
C LYS A 3 -1.89 14.02 -11.68
N ILE A 4 -1.08 13.39 -10.82
CA ILE A 4 -0.09 12.38 -11.21
C ILE A 4 -0.80 11.08 -11.62
N ALA A 5 -1.78 10.63 -10.83
CA ALA A 5 -2.57 9.44 -11.16
C ALA A 5 -3.29 9.59 -12.52
N ARG A 6 -3.81 10.79 -12.80
CA ARG A 6 -4.44 11.12 -14.08
C ARG A 6 -3.45 11.12 -15.24
N GLU A 7 -2.24 11.65 -15.04
CA GLU A 7 -1.19 11.65 -16.07
C GLU A 7 -0.72 10.23 -16.42
N LEU A 8 -0.61 9.35 -15.42
CA LEU A 8 -0.21 7.95 -15.61
C LEU A 8 -1.27 7.10 -16.34
N ASN A 9 -2.52 7.57 -16.39
CA ASN A 9 -3.65 6.95 -17.09
C ASN A 9 -3.87 5.44 -16.79
N ASN A 10 -3.60 5.01 -15.55
CA ASN A 10 -3.86 3.64 -15.07
C ASN A 10 -5.20 3.56 -14.32
N SER A 11 -5.79 2.36 -14.24
CA SER A 11 -7.03 2.12 -13.49
C SER A 11 -6.92 2.59 -12.02
N GLU A 12 -5.82 2.23 -11.36
CA GLU A 12 -5.47 2.68 -10.02
C GLU A 12 -3.98 2.92 -9.90
N THR A 13 -3.61 3.95 -9.15
CA THR A 13 -2.23 4.26 -8.80
C THR A 13 -2.07 4.24 -7.28
N ALA A 14 -1.15 3.41 -6.80
CA ALA A 14 -0.79 3.32 -5.39
C ALA A 14 0.41 4.22 -5.09
N PHE A 15 0.26 5.15 -4.15
CA PHE A 15 1.34 5.99 -3.65
C PHE A 15 1.78 5.48 -2.28
N ILE A 16 3.03 5.08 -2.19
CA ILE A 16 3.63 4.51 -0.98
C ILE A 16 4.35 5.62 -0.22
N PHE A 17 3.93 5.85 1.02
CA PHE A 17 4.53 6.81 1.93
C PHE A 17 5.34 6.06 2.99
N ASN A 18 6.66 6.22 2.91
CA ASN A 18 7.55 5.87 4.01
C ASN A 18 7.52 7.01 5.01
N ASN A 19 6.56 7.01 5.94
CA ASN A 19 6.58 7.96 7.04
C ASN A 19 6.87 7.24 8.36
N LEU A 20 8.05 7.55 8.89
CA LEU A 20 8.64 7.16 10.17
C LEU A 20 7.92 7.75 11.40
N ALA A 21 6.75 8.34 11.20
CA ALA A 21 5.96 8.89 12.29
C ALA A 21 5.29 7.74 13.05
N LYS A 22 6.09 7.10 13.91
CA LYS A 22 5.64 6.63 15.24
C LYS A 22 5.15 7.85 16.04
N ASN A 23 4.21 8.63 15.49
CA ASN A 23 3.33 9.42 16.31
C ASN A 23 2.56 8.38 17.09
N HIS A 24 2.81 8.34 18.40
CA HIS A 24 2.56 7.28 19.38
C HIS A 24 1.13 6.70 19.46
N GLN A 25 0.22 7.03 18.53
CA GLN A 25 -1.19 6.67 18.55
C GLN A 25 -1.61 5.67 17.46
N GLU A 26 -0.88 5.53 16.36
CA GLU A 26 -1.27 4.61 15.27
C GLU A 26 -0.11 3.68 14.89
N ASN A 27 -0.27 2.37 15.10
CA ASN A 27 0.75 1.36 14.84
C ASN A 27 0.63 0.82 13.39
N TYR A 28 1.38 1.41 12.46
CA TYR A 28 1.46 0.95 11.07
C TYR A 28 2.90 0.99 10.52
N ASP A 29 3.23 0.06 9.62
CA ASP A 29 4.55 -0.06 8.97
C ASP A 29 4.66 0.76 7.67
N VAL A 30 3.53 0.99 7.00
CA VAL A 30 3.47 1.74 5.73
C VAL A 30 2.14 2.46 5.60
N HIS A 31 2.13 3.61 4.94
CA HIS A 31 0.90 4.27 4.52
C HIS A 31 0.81 4.24 2.99
N ILE A 32 -0.28 3.68 2.46
CA ILE A 32 -0.52 3.60 1.02
C ILE A 32 -1.85 4.26 0.70
N ARG A 33 -1.83 5.18 -0.26
CA ARG A 33 -3.04 5.86 -0.77
C ARG A 33 -3.28 5.46 -2.22
N PHE A 34 -4.55 5.25 -2.57
CA PHE A 34 -4.95 4.76 -3.88
C PHE A 34 -5.77 5.82 -4.61
N PHE A 35 -5.47 6.02 -5.88
CA PHE A 35 -6.16 6.99 -6.71
C PHE A 35 -6.55 6.35 -8.04
N THR A 36 -7.80 6.52 -8.45
CA THR A 36 -8.21 6.34 -9.84
C THR A 36 -7.91 7.62 -10.63
N LEU A 37 -8.27 7.66 -11.91
CA LEU A 37 -8.13 8.85 -12.76
C LEU A 37 -8.87 10.08 -12.22
N THR A 38 -9.96 9.86 -11.47
CA THR A 38 -10.88 10.91 -11.05
C THR A 38 -10.86 11.15 -9.55
N ASN A 39 -10.74 10.10 -8.73
CA ASN A 39 -10.94 10.18 -7.29
C ASN A 39 -9.92 9.37 -6.49
N GLU A 40 -9.77 9.72 -5.22
CA GLU A 40 -9.12 8.85 -4.24
C GLU A 40 -10.07 7.70 -3.84
N VAL A 41 -9.55 6.48 -3.79
CA VAL A 41 -10.29 5.30 -3.34
C VAL A 41 -9.73 4.81 -2.00
N PRO A 42 -10.59 4.37 -1.07
CA PRO A 42 -10.17 4.10 0.30
C PRO A 42 -9.28 2.87 0.42
N ILE A 43 -9.49 1.88 -0.44
CA ILE A 43 -8.65 0.69 -0.60
C ILE A 43 -8.85 0.09 -1.99
N CYS A 44 -7.83 -0.61 -2.50
CA CYS A 44 -7.92 -1.40 -3.71
C CYS A 44 -7.06 -2.67 -3.56
N GLY A 45 -7.68 -3.85 -3.67
CA GLY A 45 -7.01 -5.12 -3.34
C GLY A 45 -5.84 -5.45 -4.27
N HIS A 46 -6.05 -5.39 -5.58
CA HIS A 46 -4.99 -5.67 -6.56
C HIS A 46 -3.85 -4.64 -6.50
N ALA A 47 -4.17 -3.35 -6.28
CA ALA A 47 -3.15 -2.32 -6.10
C ALA A 47 -2.36 -2.50 -4.79
N THR A 48 -3.02 -2.94 -3.71
CA THR A 48 -2.34 -3.32 -2.45
C THR A 48 -1.36 -4.45 -2.67
N ILE A 49 -1.77 -5.51 -3.38
CA ILE A 49 -0.90 -6.64 -3.70
C ILE A 49 0.24 -6.19 -4.62
N ALA A 50 -0.01 -5.39 -5.65
CA ALA A 50 1.08 -4.88 -6.50
C ALA A 50 2.09 -4.05 -5.69
N ALA A 51 1.60 -3.16 -4.82
CA ALA A 51 2.45 -2.28 -4.02
C ALA A 51 3.35 -3.06 -3.04
N HIS A 52 2.79 -4.03 -2.30
CA HIS A 52 3.60 -4.83 -1.36
C HIS A 52 4.52 -5.81 -2.05
N TYR A 53 4.21 -6.27 -3.27
CA TYR A 53 5.14 -7.07 -4.06
C TYR A 53 6.39 -6.25 -4.38
N VAL A 54 6.22 -5.05 -4.91
CA VAL A 54 7.33 -4.12 -5.20
C VAL A 54 8.12 -3.85 -3.92
N ARG A 55 7.44 -3.53 -2.80
CA ARG A 55 8.13 -3.31 -1.51
C ARG A 55 8.90 -4.54 -1.03
N ALA A 56 8.36 -5.74 -1.20
CA ALA A 56 9.02 -6.97 -0.79
C ALA A 56 10.30 -7.22 -1.60
N VAL A 57 10.25 -6.95 -2.91
CA VAL A 57 11.41 -7.05 -3.80
C VAL A 57 12.47 -6.01 -3.44
N GLU A 58 12.09 -4.73 -3.35
CA GLU A 58 13.00 -3.61 -3.06
C GLU A 58 13.68 -3.72 -1.68
N ASN A 59 12.94 -4.16 -0.66
CA ASN A 59 13.45 -4.27 0.71
C ASN A 59 13.91 -5.70 1.08
N GLN A 60 13.94 -6.62 0.10
CA GLN A 60 14.31 -8.03 0.30
C GLN A 60 13.55 -8.71 1.45
N PHE A 61 12.25 -8.42 1.57
CA PHE A 61 11.43 -9.04 2.61
C PHE A 61 11.27 -10.54 2.37
N ASN A 62 11.41 -11.30 3.45
CA ASN A 62 11.03 -12.71 3.49
C ASN A 62 9.57 -12.82 3.98
N ASN A 63 9.27 -13.80 4.83
CA ASN A 63 7.96 -13.92 5.44
C ASN A 63 7.80 -12.86 6.53
N LYS A 64 6.87 -11.92 6.35
CA LYS A 64 6.60 -10.85 7.32
C LYS A 64 5.16 -10.38 7.20
N THR A 65 4.52 -10.13 8.34
CA THR A 65 3.27 -9.37 8.40
C THR A 65 3.60 -7.89 8.54
N VAL A 66 2.99 -7.06 7.70
CA VAL A 66 3.13 -5.59 7.74
C VAL A 66 1.75 -4.96 7.93
N PHE A 67 1.69 -3.90 8.72
CA PHE A 67 0.47 -3.12 8.93
C PHE A 67 0.45 -1.95 7.95
N GLN A 68 -0.52 -1.96 7.04
CA GLN A 68 -0.71 -0.91 6.06
C GLN A 68 -1.83 0.02 6.53
N LYS A 69 -1.51 1.31 6.68
CA LYS A 69 -2.51 2.36 6.77
C LYS A 69 -3.06 2.69 5.39
N THR A 70 -4.38 2.76 5.29
CA THR A 70 -5.16 3.21 4.13
C THR A 70 -6.22 4.20 4.59
N SER A 71 -6.95 4.81 3.66
CA SER A 71 -8.09 5.66 4.03
C SER A 71 -9.28 4.84 4.58
N ALA A 72 -9.28 3.51 4.41
CA ALA A 72 -10.23 2.60 5.04
C ALA A 72 -9.85 2.17 6.48
N GLY A 73 -8.63 2.50 6.94
CA GLY A 73 -8.09 2.05 8.21
C GLY A 73 -6.76 1.31 8.08
N ILE A 74 -6.31 0.69 9.17
CA ILE A 74 -5.06 -0.08 9.23
C ILE A 74 -5.39 -1.56 9.02
N LEU A 75 -4.74 -2.18 8.03
CA LEU A 75 -4.95 -3.58 7.68
C LEU A 75 -3.64 -4.36 7.72
N PRO A 76 -3.65 -5.60 8.24
CA PRO A 76 -2.49 -6.49 8.17
C PRO A 76 -2.34 -7.05 6.75
N VAL A 77 -1.09 -7.16 6.28
CA VAL A 77 -0.74 -7.79 5.01
C VAL A 77 0.36 -8.81 5.26
N ASP A 78 0.08 -10.07 4.91
CA ASP A 78 1.03 -11.16 5.02
C ASP A 78 1.85 -11.28 3.71
N ILE A 79 3.13 -10.93 3.79
CA ILE A 79 4.09 -11.15 2.72
C ILE A 79 4.69 -12.53 2.92
N ILE A 80 4.46 -13.45 1.99
CA ILE A 80 4.99 -14.82 2.02
C ILE A 80 5.80 -15.04 0.74
N LYS A 81 7.04 -15.51 0.85
CA LYS A 81 8.02 -15.63 -0.25
C LYS A 81 7.63 -16.65 -1.36
N LYS A 82 6.40 -17.15 -1.37
CA LYS A 82 5.88 -18.09 -2.37
C LYS A 82 4.63 -17.59 -3.11
N ILE A 83 3.85 -16.68 -2.53
CA ILE A 83 2.59 -16.09 -3.04
C ILE A 83 2.15 -15.03 -2.01
N MET A 84 1.66 -13.86 -2.43
CA MET A 84 1.18 -12.83 -1.50
C MET A 84 -0.34 -12.93 -1.31
N ILE A 85 -0.80 -12.99 -0.06
CA ILE A 85 -2.22 -13.18 0.30
C ILE A 85 -2.66 -11.99 1.17
N MET A 86 -3.70 -11.28 0.72
CA MET A 86 -4.36 -10.24 1.50
C MET A 86 -5.50 -10.90 2.31
N LYS A 87 -5.51 -10.71 3.63
CA LYS A 87 -6.54 -11.24 4.54
C LYS A 87 -7.41 -10.12 5.09
#